data_AF-D1PRG3-F1
#
_entry.id   AF-D1PRG3-F1
#
_cell.length_a   1.000
_cell.length_b   1.000
_cell.length_c   1.000
_cell.angle_alpha   90.00
_cell.angle_beta   90.00
_cell.angle_gamma   90.00
#
_symmetry.space_group_name_H-M   'P 1'
#
loop_
_entity.id
_entity.type
_entity.pdbx_description
1 polymer ?
#
loop_
_entity_poly.entity_id
_entity_poly.type
_entity_poly.pdbx_seq_one_letter_code
_entity_poly.pdbx_strand_id
1 'polypeptide(L)'
;MYADFSYYQGTYHGTVLTEAQWPAAAREADAWLDRLTLDRLRQGAPVDDAVRMAACAMAEVAGRYQTAVAERTPGLASATNDGYSESYAGAAADLVEQEQAELQAAADLYLPRTHPLRYRGCG
;
A
#
# COMPACT_ATOMS: atom_id res chain seq x y z
N MET A 1 9.92 -4.22 -5.71
CA MET A 1 9.76 -2.76 -5.69
C MET A 1 9.40 -2.24 -7.04
N TYR A 2 8.09 -2.04 -7.19
CA TYR A 2 7.47 -1.62 -8.44
C TYR A 2 7.56 -0.11 -8.65
N ALA A 3 7.53 0.67 -7.57
CA ALA A 3 7.74 2.11 -7.58
C ALA A 3 8.85 2.52 -6.60
N ASP A 4 9.66 3.51 -6.97
CA ASP A 4 10.63 4.15 -6.06
C ASP A 4 10.08 5.45 -5.46
N PHE A 5 10.79 6.02 -4.50
CA PHE A 5 10.35 7.24 -3.83
C PHE A 5 10.31 8.46 -4.77
N SER A 6 11.16 8.48 -5.79
CA SER A 6 11.16 9.55 -6.80
C SER A 6 9.90 9.49 -7.67
N TYR A 7 9.44 8.29 -8.04
CA TYR A 7 8.16 8.10 -8.72
C TYR A 7 6.99 8.50 -7.82
N TYR A 8 7.04 8.12 -6.54
CA TYR A 8 6.02 8.48 -5.55
C TYR A 8 5.82 9.99 -5.42
N GLN A 9 6.90 10.77 -5.27
CA GLN A 9 6.79 12.23 -5.16
C GLN A 9 6.62 12.93 -6.52
N GLY A 10 7.32 12.44 -7.55
CA GLY A 10 7.43 13.11 -8.84
C GLY A 10 6.28 12.85 -9.80
N THR A 11 5.73 11.62 -9.81
CA THR A 11 4.68 11.20 -10.75
C THR A 11 3.35 10.96 -10.05
N TYR A 12 3.38 10.22 -8.95
CA TYR A 12 2.18 9.95 -8.14
C TYR A 12 1.79 11.17 -7.27
N HIS A 13 2.73 12.08 -7.03
CA HIS A 13 2.54 13.29 -6.22
C HIS A 13 2.06 13.03 -4.78
N GLY A 14 2.49 11.90 -4.20
CA GLY A 14 2.13 11.55 -2.84
C GLY A 14 2.91 12.36 -1.81
N THR A 15 2.23 12.68 -0.70
CA THR A 15 2.76 13.54 0.37
C THR A 15 2.66 12.91 1.76
N VAL A 16 2.09 11.71 1.87
CA VAL A 16 1.81 11.02 3.14
C VAL A 16 3.07 10.40 3.71
N LEU A 17 3.91 9.80 2.88
CA LEU A 17 5.12 9.07 3.30
C LEU A 17 6.37 9.93 3.17
N THR A 18 7.21 9.89 4.20
CA THR A 18 8.59 10.40 4.13
C THR A 18 9.53 9.39 3.46
N GLU A 19 10.69 9.86 3.00
CA GLU A 19 11.72 9.00 2.40
C GLU A 19 12.18 7.87 3.35
N ALA A 20 12.19 8.12 4.66
CA ALA A 20 12.55 7.14 5.67
C ALA A 20 11.48 6.06 5.88
N GLN A 21 10.20 6.41 5.76
CA GLN A 21 9.07 5.47 5.91
C GLN A 21 8.83 4.66 4.63
N TRP A 22 9.14 5.23 3.47
CA TRP A 22 8.87 4.66 2.17
C TRP A 22 9.36 3.21 1.98
N PRO A 23 10.60 2.81 2.34
CA PRO A 23 11.08 1.46 2.09
C PRO A 23 10.28 0.38 2.80
N ALA A 24 9.75 0.65 4.00
CA ALA A 24 8.93 -0.30 4.75
C ALA A 24 7.53 -0.42 4.13
N ALA A 25 6.88 0.72 3.91
CA ALA A 25 5.55 0.79 3.31
C ALA A 25 5.50 0.22 1.88
N ALA A 26 6.48 0.55 1.04
CA ALA A 26 6.54 0.08 -0.34
C ALA A 26 6.77 -1.43 -0.45
N ARG A 27 7.57 -2.03 0.45
CA ARG A 27 7.77 -3.48 0.48
C ARG A 27 6.49 -4.23 0.82
N GLU A 28 5.70 -3.71 1.75
CA GLU A 28 4.41 -4.29 2.11
C GLU A 28 3.43 -4.19 0.93
N ALA A 29 3.34 -3.01 0.31
CA ALA A 29 2.53 -2.80 -0.89
C ALA A 29 2.93 -3.74 -2.05
N ASP A 30 4.23 -3.92 -2.30
CA ASP A 30 4.73 -4.85 -3.32
C ASP A 30 4.30 -6.30 -3.04
N ALA A 31 4.46 -6.76 -1.80
CA ALA A 31 4.09 -8.12 -1.41
C ALA A 31 2.56 -8.35 -1.58
N TRP A 32 1.78 -7.32 -1.29
CA TRP A 32 0.34 -7.33 -1.49
C TRP A 32 -0.04 -7.35 -2.97
N LEU A 33 0.64 -6.56 -3.81
CA LEU A 33 0.52 -6.58 -5.27
C LEU A 33 0.86 -7.94 -5.88
N ASP A 34 1.94 -8.56 -5.41
CA ASP A 34 2.35 -9.89 -5.85
C ASP A 34 1.24 -10.90 -5.58
N ARG A 35 0.69 -10.90 -4.36
CA ARG A 35 -0.45 -11.73 -4.01
C ARG A 35 -1.67 -11.43 -4.88
N LEU A 36 -1.98 -10.15 -5.11
CA LEU A 36 -3.14 -9.70 -5.88
C LEU A 36 -3.06 -10.08 -7.36
N THR A 37 -1.85 -10.04 -7.92
CA THR A 37 -1.57 -10.38 -9.32
C THR A 37 -1.21 -11.86 -9.52
N LEU A 38 -1.32 -12.67 -8.47
CA LEU A 38 -0.98 -14.10 -8.48
C LEU A 38 0.48 -14.35 -8.92
N ASP A 39 1.41 -13.57 -8.36
CA ASP A 39 2.84 -13.56 -8.62
C ASP A 39 3.25 -13.29 -10.09
N ARG A 40 2.32 -12.84 -10.95
CA ARG A 40 2.62 -12.59 -12.37
C ARG A 40 3.67 -11.50 -12.59
N LEU A 41 3.66 -10.46 -11.75
CA LEU A 41 4.67 -9.41 -11.79
C LEU A 41 6.08 -9.98 -11.52
N ARG A 42 6.19 -10.93 -10.57
CA ARG A 42 7.45 -11.65 -10.29
C ARG A 42 7.85 -12.60 -11.41
N GLN A 43 6.88 -13.10 -12.18
CA GLN A 43 7.09 -13.96 -13.35
C GLN A 43 7.42 -13.18 -14.63
N GLY A 44 7.63 -11.86 -14.54
CA GLY A 44 8.08 -11.03 -15.66
C GLY A 44 6.96 -10.34 -16.43
N ALA A 45 5.74 -10.28 -15.88
CA ALA A 45 4.71 -9.41 -16.45
C ALA A 45 5.19 -7.95 -16.43
N PRO A 46 4.82 -7.13 -17.44
CA PRO A 46 5.27 -5.76 -17.52
C PRO A 46 4.74 -4.93 -16.34
N VAL A 47 5.62 -4.15 -15.73
CA VAL A 47 5.28 -3.18 -14.69
C VAL A 47 4.97 -1.85 -15.38
N ASP A 48 3.70 -1.65 -15.70
CA ASP A 48 3.19 -0.43 -16.29
C ASP A 48 2.93 0.66 -15.23
N ASP A 49 2.53 1.84 -15.67
CA ASP A 49 2.20 2.94 -14.78
C ASP A 49 1.04 2.60 -13.83
N ALA A 50 0.08 1.78 -14.26
CA ALA A 50 -1.02 1.35 -13.41
C ALA A 50 -0.53 0.54 -12.20
N VAL A 51 0.43 -0.38 -12.39
CA VAL A 51 1.06 -1.12 -11.30
C VAL A 51 1.85 -0.19 -10.36
N ARG A 52 2.57 0.78 -10.91
CA ARG A 52 3.35 1.76 -10.12
C ARG A 52 2.43 2.65 -9.27
N MET A 53 1.35 3.16 -9.87
CA MET A 53 0.34 3.96 -9.18
C MET A 53 -0.38 3.15 -8.09
N ALA A 54 -0.71 1.89 -8.37
CA ALA A 54 -1.27 0.97 -7.37
C ALA A 54 -0.30 0.76 -6.20
N ALA A 55 0.99 0.54 -6.48
CA ALA A 55 2.02 0.35 -5.46
C ALA A 55 2.14 1.58 -4.56
N CYS A 56 2.15 2.79 -5.15
CA CYS A 56 2.17 4.04 -4.40
C CYS A 56 0.94 4.22 -3.51
N ALA A 57 -0.26 3.97 -4.03
CA ALA A 57 -1.51 4.10 -3.27
C ALA A 57 -1.57 3.12 -2.10
N MET A 58 -1.19 1.85 -2.32
CA MET A 58 -1.12 0.86 -1.25
C MET A 58 -0.02 1.17 -0.23
N ALA A 59 1.11 1.73 -0.66
CA ALA A 59 2.17 2.12 0.27
C ALA A 59 1.66 3.20 1.23
N GLU A 60 0.88 4.19 0.77
CA GLU A 60 0.31 5.20 1.66
C GLU A 60 -0.62 4.58 2.71
N VAL A 61 -1.46 3.61 2.33
CA VAL A 61 -2.31 2.87 3.27
C VAL A 61 -1.43 2.13 4.28
N ALA A 62 -0.50 1.29 3.83
CA ALA A 62 0.39 0.51 4.70
C ALA A 62 1.15 1.42 5.69
N GLY A 63 1.70 2.54 5.23
CA GLY A 63 2.43 3.45 6.11
C GLY A 63 1.55 4.16 7.15
N ARG A 64 0.28 4.45 6.84
CA ARG A 64 -0.68 4.96 7.83
C ARG A 64 -0.94 3.94 8.93
N TYR A 65 -1.17 2.68 8.57
CA TYR A 65 -1.40 1.62 9.55
C TYR A 65 -0.15 1.29 10.38
N GLN A 66 1.03 1.24 9.76
CA GLN A 66 2.30 1.10 10.48
C GLN A 66 2.49 2.22 11.52
N THR A 67 2.16 3.46 11.17
CA THR A 67 2.23 4.61 12.08
C THR A 67 1.20 4.48 13.20
N ALA A 68 -0.05 4.13 12.89
CA ALA A 68 -1.11 3.95 13.87
C ALA A 68 -0.81 2.83 14.88
N VAL A 69 -0.17 1.75 14.45
CA VAL A 69 0.29 0.65 15.33
C VAL A 69 1.47 1.10 16.21
N ALA A 70 2.41 1.86 15.64
CA ALA A 70 3.54 2.42 16.39
C ALA A 70 3.09 3.39 17.49
N GLU A 71 2.06 4.21 17.23
CA GLU A 71 1.46 5.13 18.20
C GLU A 71 0.75 4.40 19.36
N ARG A 72 0.16 3.24 19.09
CA ARG A 72 -0.51 2.41 20.12
C ARG A 72 0.43 1.67 21.04
N THR A 73 1.69 1.52 20.64
CA THR A 73 2.71 0.85 21.46
C THR A 73 3.37 1.92 22.34
N PRO A 74 3.09 1.98 23.66
CA PRO A 74 3.64 3.01 24.52
C PRO A 74 5.17 2.86 24.59
N GLY A 75 5.89 3.72 23.86
CA GLY A 75 7.36 3.73 23.83
C GLY A 75 8.02 4.10 22.51
N LEU A 76 7.29 4.18 21.38
CA LEU A 76 7.86 4.46 20.05
C LEU A 76 7.43 5.78 19.39
N ALA A 77 6.48 6.52 19.98
CA ALA A 77 5.87 7.67 19.33
C ALA A 77 6.56 9.01 19.67
N SER A 78 7.41 9.50 18.76
CA SER A 78 7.58 10.94 18.56
C SER A 78 8.07 11.23 17.14
N ALA A 79 7.15 11.19 16.19
CA ALA A 79 7.24 11.93 14.94
C ALA A 79 5.81 12.16 14.45
N THR A 80 5.20 13.23 14.98
CA THR A 80 3.92 13.78 14.56
C THR A 80 3.94 14.00 13.04
N ASN A 81 3.05 13.35 12.29
CA ASN A 81 2.64 13.82 10.98
C ASN A 81 1.12 13.92 10.96
N ASP A 82 0.65 15.09 10.54
CA ASP A 82 -0.71 15.63 10.58
C ASP A 82 -1.87 14.61 10.68
N GLY A 83 -2.42 14.48 11.89
CA GLY A 83 -3.84 14.73 12.13
C GLY A 83 -4.89 13.90 11.38
N TYR A 84 -4.58 12.71 10.86
CA TYR A 84 -5.60 11.75 10.40
C TYR A 84 -5.81 10.65 11.43
N SER A 85 -6.23 11.05 12.63
CA SER A 85 -6.75 10.12 13.64
C SER A 85 -8.21 9.81 13.33
N GLU A 86 -8.48 9.09 12.24
CA GLU A 86 -9.71 8.30 12.25
C GLU A 86 -9.59 7.32 13.41
N SER A 87 -10.56 7.40 14.31
CA SER A 87 -10.58 6.62 15.53
C SER A 87 -10.68 5.15 15.17
N TYR A 88 -9.54 4.49 14.96
CA TYR A 88 -9.45 3.05 14.76
C TYR A 88 -9.76 2.31 16.09
N ALA A 89 -10.86 2.62 16.77
CA ALA A 89 -11.19 2.18 18.12
C ALA A 89 -11.67 0.71 18.19
N GLY A 90 -11.07 -0.17 17.37
CA GLY A 90 -11.32 -1.60 17.34
C GLY A 90 -10.15 -2.42 17.91
N ALA A 91 -10.38 -3.71 18.11
CA ALA A 91 -9.35 -4.67 18.48
C ALA A 91 -8.27 -4.75 17.38
N ALA A 92 -7.09 -5.30 17.69
CA ALA A 92 -6.02 -5.47 16.70
C ALA A 92 -6.47 -6.27 15.45
N ALA A 93 -7.44 -7.17 15.59
CA ALA A 93 -8.04 -7.88 14.47
C ALA A 93 -8.86 -6.97 13.54
N ASP A 94 -9.63 -6.04 14.10
CA ASP A 94 -10.47 -5.09 13.34
C ASP A 94 -9.58 -4.13 12.51
N LEU A 95 -8.45 -3.73 13.08
CA LEU A 95 -7.43 -2.93 12.39
C LEU A 95 -6.88 -3.63 11.15
N VAL A 96 -6.51 -4.90 11.28
CA VAL A 96 -5.95 -5.69 10.17
C VAL A 96 -6.99 -5.90 9.07
N GLU A 97 -8.25 -6.12 9.43
CA GLU A 97 -9.33 -6.25 8.46
C GLU A 97 -9.58 -4.95 7.71
N GLN A 98 -9.57 -3.81 8.41
CA GLN A 98 -9.69 -2.49 7.79
C GLN A 98 -8.52 -2.17 6.87
N GLU A 99 -7.28 -2.44 7.31
CA GLU A 99 -6.08 -2.27 6.50
C GLU A 99 -6.18 -3.06 5.19
N GLN A 100 -6.58 -4.34 5.28
CA GLN A 100 -6.74 -5.17 4.10
C GLN A 100 -7.84 -4.66 3.16
N ALA A 101 -8.95 -4.14 3.71
CA ALA A 101 -10.02 -3.56 2.91
C ALA A 101 -9.58 -2.28 2.20
N GLU A 102 -8.83 -1.40 2.87
CA GLU A 102 -8.29 -0.17 2.29
C GLU A 102 -7.20 -0.46 1.25
N LEU A 103 -6.30 -1.41 1.51
CA LEU A 103 -5.31 -1.88 0.52
C LEU A 103 -6.01 -2.43 -0.72
N GLN A 104 -7.06 -3.23 -0.54
CA GLN A 104 -7.88 -3.75 -1.63
C GLN A 104 -8.53 -2.62 -2.44
N ALA A 105 -9.10 -1.62 -1.78
CA ALA A 105 -9.74 -0.48 -2.43
C ALA A 105 -8.71 0.38 -3.20
N ALA A 106 -7.55 0.65 -2.60
CA ALA A 106 -6.46 1.39 -3.22
C ALA A 106 -5.93 0.66 -4.46
N ALA A 107 -5.78 -0.67 -4.39
CA ALA A 107 -5.40 -1.48 -5.54
C ALA A 107 -6.47 -1.50 -6.62
N ASP A 108 -7.75 -1.64 -6.26
CA ASP A 108 -8.88 -1.70 -7.20
C ASP A 108 -9.01 -0.42 -8.04
N LEU A 109 -8.55 0.73 -7.51
CA LEU A 109 -8.56 2.02 -8.22
C LEU A 109 -7.69 2.02 -9.50
N TYR A 110 -6.53 1.38 -9.45
CA TYR A 110 -5.55 1.39 -10.56
C TYR A 110 -5.45 0.04 -11.27
N LEU A 111 -5.70 -1.06 -10.56
CA LEU A 111 -5.69 -2.42 -11.08
C LEU A 111 -7.08 -3.04 -10.84
N PRO A 112 -8.10 -2.70 -11.64
CA PRO A 112 -9.44 -3.24 -11.44
C PRO A 112 -9.46 -4.77 -11.57
N ARG A 113 -10.50 -5.43 -11.04
CA ARG A 113 -10.63 -6.90 -11.08
C ARG A 113 -10.65 -7.48 -12.50
N THR A 114 -11.04 -6.68 -13.48
CA THR A 114 -11.03 -7.02 -14.91
C THR A 114 -9.65 -6.89 -15.56
N HIS A 115 -8.67 -6.33 -14.84
CA HIS A 115 -7.31 -6.17 -15.35
C HIS A 115 -6.68 -7.54 -15.67
N PRO A 116 -5.97 -7.69 -16.81
CA PRO A 116 -5.40 -8.98 -17.22
C PRO A 116 -4.43 -9.58 -16.21
N LEU A 117 -3.76 -8.75 -15.40
CA LEU A 117 -2.87 -9.22 -14.33
C LEU A 117 -3.63 -9.89 -13.16
N ARG A 118 -4.92 -9.60 -12.99
CA ARG A 118 -5.77 -10.15 -11.94
C ARG A 118 -6.70 -11.23 -12.45
N TYR A 119 -7.08 -11.15 -13.72
CA TYR A 119 -7.92 -12.14 -14.36
C TYR A 119 -7.14 -13.43 -14.64
N ARG A 120 -7.69 -14.58 -14.23
CA ARG A 120 -7.23 -15.90 -14.69
C ARG A 120 -8.19 -16.29 -15.79
N GLY A 121 -7.79 -16.06 -17.04
CA GLY A 121 -8.56 -16.53 -18.20
C GLY A 121 -8.92 -17.99 -17.97
N CYS A 122 -10.23 -18.29 -18.00
CA CYS A 122 -10.71 -19.64 -18.13
C CYS A 122 -10.31 -20.08 -19.55
N GLY A 123 -9.17 -20.73 -19.67
CA GLY A 123 -8.71 -21.43 -20.87
C GLY A 123 -8.75 -22.92 -20.62
#